data_AF-A0A5C4WJU1-F1
#
_entry.id   AF-A0A5C4WJU1-F1
#
_cell.length_a   1.000
_cell.length_b   1.000
_cell.length_c   1.000
_cell.angle_alpha   90.00
_cell.angle_beta   90.00
_cell.angle_gamma   90.00
#
_symmetry.space_group_name_H-M   'P 1'
#
loop_
_entity.id
_entity.type
_entity.pdbx_description
1 polymer ?
#
loop_
_entity_poly.entity_id
_entity_poly.type
_entity_poly.pdbx_seq_one_letter_code
_entity_poly.pdbx_strand_id
1 'polypeptide(L)'
;MSLRSLLALLALVVLSGCGSGSALSQAVIDQATRQGVAPDLIYVVDLPGYELAEQSVGGVNEEGFGAVYTAPDGKQVEMRVDRGPYTCAGTCERDGDGWYTEHEGRQEYAAVRPDHYVRLICPAGQVDRAVLKKAAEGARPAVGDGTPAPPPSPVERGDLPENGDGAPIQPTGPGG
;
A
#
# COMPACT_ATOMS: atom_id res chain seq x y z
N MET A 1 -27.98 39.37 48.61
CA MET A 1 -28.98 39.08 47.55
C MET A 1 -28.29 39.28 46.21
N SER A 2 -28.25 38.39 45.22
CA SER A 2 -28.76 37.04 45.04
C SER A 2 -27.85 36.34 44.00
N LEU A 3 -27.62 35.06 44.22
CA LEU A 3 -27.08 34.04 43.33
C LEU A 3 -27.90 33.96 42.02
N ARG A 4 -27.27 33.68 40.86
CA ARG A 4 -27.81 32.79 39.81
C ARG A 4 -26.83 32.51 38.66
N SER A 5 -26.36 31.28 38.65
CA SER A 5 -25.73 30.51 37.58
C SER A 5 -26.54 30.51 36.26
N LEU A 6 -25.89 30.39 35.10
CA LEU A 6 -25.98 29.21 34.21
C LEU A 6 -25.24 29.44 32.87
N LEU A 7 -24.39 28.48 32.53
CA LEU A 7 -24.11 27.90 31.21
C LEU A 7 -24.36 28.74 29.94
N ALA A 8 -23.30 28.92 29.15
CA ALA A 8 -23.36 28.72 27.71
C ALA A 8 -22.07 28.07 27.22
N LEU A 9 -22.20 26.83 26.73
CA LEU A 9 -21.15 26.02 26.13
C LEU A 9 -20.42 26.79 25.02
N LEU A 10 -19.11 26.95 25.15
CA LEU A 10 -18.27 27.40 24.04
C LEU A 10 -17.65 26.18 23.35
N ALA A 11 -18.30 25.79 22.26
CA ALA A 11 -17.77 25.14 21.07
C ALA A 11 -16.71 24.03 21.27
N LEU A 12 -17.20 22.79 21.37
CA LEU A 12 -16.44 21.63 20.90
C LEU A 12 -16.25 21.80 19.38
N VAL A 13 -15.07 22.27 18.96
CA VAL A 13 -14.65 22.15 17.56
C VAL A 13 -14.35 20.68 17.33
N VAL A 14 -15.35 19.95 16.84
CA VAL A 14 -15.16 18.61 16.29
C VAL A 14 -14.40 18.81 14.99
N LEU A 15 -13.06 18.77 15.04
CA LEU A 15 -12.29 18.43 13.85
C LEU A 15 -12.74 17.02 13.47
N SER A 16 -13.69 16.98 12.53
CA SER A 16 -13.97 15.80 11.74
C SER A 16 -12.74 15.61 10.86
N GLY A 17 -11.70 15.00 11.44
CA GLY A 17 -10.61 14.45 10.67
C GLY A 17 -11.24 13.40 9.78
N CYS A 18 -11.51 13.75 8.53
CA CYS A 18 -11.63 12.79 7.46
C CYS A 18 -10.23 12.17 7.36
N GLY A 19 -9.97 11.18 8.23
CA GLY A 19 -8.87 10.26 8.06
C GLY A 19 -9.22 9.50 6.80
N SER A 20 -8.82 10.05 5.67
CA SER A 20 -8.78 9.39 4.37
C SER A 20 -7.76 8.27 4.51
N GLY A 21 -8.16 7.22 5.22
CA GLY A 21 -7.45 5.97 5.19
C GLY A 21 -7.65 5.43 3.78
N SER A 22 -6.75 5.84 2.89
CA SER A 22 -6.91 5.91 1.43
C SER A 22 -7.51 4.62 0.89
N ALA A 23 -8.76 4.69 0.41
CA ALA A 23 -9.24 3.71 -0.53
C ALA A 23 -8.26 3.70 -1.70
N LEU A 24 -7.87 2.52 -2.16
CA LEU A 24 -7.14 2.42 -3.42
C LEU A 24 -8.11 2.72 -4.55
N SER A 25 -7.62 3.36 -5.61
CA SER A 25 -8.45 3.46 -6.80
C SER A 25 -8.82 2.06 -7.32
N GLN A 26 -10.07 1.88 -7.79
CA GLN A 26 -10.48 0.57 -8.30
C GLN A 26 -9.58 0.10 -9.47
N ALA A 27 -9.07 1.04 -10.27
CA ALA A 27 -8.12 0.74 -11.34
C ALA A 27 -6.81 0.13 -10.84
N VAL A 28 -6.30 0.57 -9.68
CA VAL A 28 -5.08 0.02 -9.07
C VAL A 28 -5.32 -1.39 -8.53
N ILE A 29 -6.48 -1.62 -7.89
CA ILE A 29 -6.87 -2.96 -7.42
C ILE A 29 -6.97 -3.93 -8.61
N ASP A 30 -7.69 -3.55 -9.67
CA ASP A 30 -7.84 -4.37 -10.88
C ASP A 30 -6.48 -4.67 -11.52
N GLN A 31 -5.59 -3.68 -11.54
CA GLN A 31 -4.23 -3.85 -12.07
C GLN A 31 -3.41 -4.84 -11.25
N ALA A 32 -3.44 -4.76 -9.92
CA ALA A 32 -2.74 -5.70 -9.04
C ALA A 32 -3.28 -7.13 -9.21
N THR A 33 -4.60 -7.30 -9.27
CA THR A 33 -5.22 -8.60 -9.51
C THR A 33 -4.82 -9.20 -10.86
N ARG A 34 -4.73 -8.38 -11.92
CA ARG A 34 -4.21 -8.85 -13.23
C ARG A 34 -2.75 -9.29 -13.18
N GLN A 35 -1.97 -8.79 -12.23
CA GLN A 35 -0.58 -9.21 -12.00
C GLN A 35 -0.47 -10.48 -11.16
N GLY A 36 -1.59 -11.07 -10.72
CA GLY A 36 -1.62 -12.30 -9.92
C GLY A 36 -1.77 -12.07 -8.42
N VAL A 37 -1.99 -10.83 -7.96
CA VAL A 37 -2.26 -10.57 -6.54
C VAL A 37 -3.61 -11.12 -6.13
N ALA A 38 -3.64 -11.89 -5.05
CA ALA A 38 -4.87 -12.36 -4.44
C ALA A 38 -5.67 -11.16 -3.88
N PRO A 39 -6.94 -10.96 -4.31
CA PRO A 39 -7.71 -9.79 -3.88
C PRO A 39 -7.88 -9.65 -2.36
N ASP A 40 -7.92 -10.77 -1.63
CA ASP A 40 -8.00 -10.82 -0.17
C ASP A 40 -6.69 -10.43 0.53
N LEU A 41 -5.58 -10.31 -0.19
CA LEU A 41 -4.26 -9.89 0.33
C LEU A 41 -3.92 -8.43 -0.01
N ILE A 42 -4.78 -7.70 -0.71
CA ILE A 42 -4.61 -6.27 -0.98
C ILE A 42 -4.99 -5.50 0.29
N TYR A 43 -4.00 -4.92 0.99
CA TYR A 43 -4.21 -4.17 2.23
C TYR A 43 -3.74 -2.72 2.11
N VAL A 44 -4.23 -1.88 3.03
CA VAL A 44 -3.72 -0.55 3.30
C VAL A 44 -3.52 -0.35 4.80
N VAL A 45 -2.62 0.57 5.18
CA VAL A 45 -2.33 0.95 6.57
C VAL A 45 -2.43 2.46 6.73
N ASP A 46 -2.75 2.91 7.94
CA ASP A 46 -2.63 4.32 8.31
C ASP A 46 -1.25 4.53 8.96
N LEU A 47 -0.37 5.24 8.25
CA LEU A 47 1.00 5.48 8.69
C LEU A 47 1.28 6.99 8.81
N PRO A 48 1.35 7.55 10.02
CA PRO A 48 1.46 9.00 10.22
C PRO A 48 2.65 9.63 9.49
N GLY A 49 2.37 10.63 8.65
CA GLY A 49 3.40 11.36 7.88
C GLY A 49 3.86 10.65 6.60
N TYR A 50 3.23 9.53 6.24
CA TYR A 50 3.49 8.81 5.00
C TYR A 50 2.20 8.66 4.20
N GLU A 51 2.33 8.74 2.88
CA GLU A 51 1.25 8.53 1.93
C GLU A 51 1.56 7.33 1.04
N LEU A 52 0.53 6.56 0.69
CA LEU A 52 0.65 5.43 -0.22
C LEU A 52 1.03 5.91 -1.62
N ALA A 53 2.13 5.39 -2.15
CA ALA A 53 2.55 5.60 -3.52
C ALA A 53 1.83 4.57 -4.41
N GLU A 54 0.63 4.88 -4.92
CA GLU A 54 -0.20 3.91 -5.67
C GLU A 54 0.53 3.23 -6.83
N GLN A 55 1.44 3.93 -7.51
CA GLN A 55 2.23 3.36 -8.61
C GLN A 55 3.22 2.26 -8.17
N SER A 56 3.46 2.12 -6.86
CA SER A 56 4.30 1.05 -6.29
C SER A 56 3.52 -0.23 -6.00
N VAL A 57 2.20 -0.20 -6.10
CA VAL A 57 1.34 -1.36 -5.85
C VAL A 57 1.62 -2.46 -6.88
N GLY A 58 1.83 -3.68 -6.40
CA GLY A 58 2.01 -4.84 -7.26
C GLY A 58 2.13 -6.15 -6.49
N GLY A 59 2.34 -7.22 -7.26
CA GLY A 59 2.50 -8.56 -6.72
C GLY A 59 3.86 -8.85 -6.12
N VAL A 60 3.86 -9.68 -5.09
CA VAL A 60 5.05 -10.15 -4.38
C VAL A 60 4.92 -11.65 -4.16
N ASN A 61 6.03 -12.37 -4.32
CA ASN A 61 6.01 -13.84 -4.27
C ASN A 61 4.95 -14.42 -5.22
N GLU A 62 4.20 -15.45 -4.81
CA GLU A 62 3.25 -16.15 -5.69
C GLU A 62 1.96 -15.35 -5.91
N GLU A 63 1.28 -14.95 -4.83
CA GLU A 63 0.00 -14.24 -4.89
C GLU A 63 -0.06 -13.04 -3.91
N GLY A 64 1.06 -12.72 -3.26
CA GLY A 64 1.15 -11.68 -2.24
C GLY A 64 1.04 -10.27 -2.81
N PHE A 65 0.86 -9.31 -1.92
CA PHE A 65 0.73 -7.89 -2.23
C PHE A 65 1.91 -7.08 -1.67
N GLY A 66 2.34 -6.07 -2.42
CA GLY A 66 3.39 -5.13 -2.03
C GLY A 66 3.01 -3.70 -2.35
N ALA A 67 3.44 -2.78 -1.48
CA ALA A 67 3.27 -1.34 -1.68
C ALA A 67 4.35 -0.56 -0.92
N VAL A 68 4.58 0.69 -1.32
CA VAL A 68 5.49 1.62 -0.64
C VAL A 68 4.72 2.85 -0.18
N TYR A 69 4.94 3.24 1.07
CA TYR A 69 4.48 4.48 1.67
C TYR A 69 5.64 5.47 1.72
N THR A 70 5.41 6.71 1.31
CA THR A 70 6.46 7.73 1.17
C THR A 70 6.15 8.96 2.01
N ALA A 71 7.18 9.53 2.64
CA ALA A 71 7.09 10.81 3.32
C ALA A 71 7.65 11.94 2.43
N PRO A 72 7.27 13.22 2.65
CA PRO A 72 7.75 14.35 1.84
C PRO A 72 9.27 14.55 1.84
N ASP A 73 9.97 14.05 2.86
CA ASP A 73 11.44 14.10 2.97
C ASP A 73 12.15 12.94 2.24
N GLY A 74 11.40 12.13 1.49
CA GLY A 74 11.91 11.01 0.69
C GLY A 74 12.06 9.71 1.46
N LYS A 75 11.75 9.67 2.76
CA LYS A 75 11.72 8.42 3.54
C LYS A 75 10.62 7.49 3.00
N GLN A 76 10.89 6.19 3.09
CA GLN A 76 10.00 5.16 2.58
C GLN A 76 9.78 4.06 3.61
N VAL A 77 8.57 3.51 3.62
CA VAL A 77 8.21 2.31 4.38
C VAL A 77 7.57 1.34 3.40
N GLU A 78 8.17 0.17 3.29
CA GLU A 78 7.70 -0.90 2.42
C GLU A 78 6.69 -1.76 3.18
N MET A 79 5.58 -2.08 2.54
CA MET A 79 4.58 -3.01 3.04
C MET A 79 4.59 -4.28 2.19
N ARG A 80 4.53 -5.44 2.85
CA ARG A 80 4.29 -6.73 2.20
C ARG A 80 3.17 -7.47 2.92
N VAL A 81 2.33 -8.13 2.14
CA VAL A 81 1.29 -9.04 2.61
C VAL A 81 1.46 -10.35 1.87
N ASP A 82 1.53 -11.45 2.61
CA ASP A 82 1.76 -12.76 2.01
C ASP A 82 1.04 -13.86 2.78
N ARG A 83 0.67 -14.92 2.06
CA ARG A 83 -0.08 -16.05 2.61
C ARG A 83 0.85 -16.98 3.40
N GLY A 84 0.27 -17.68 4.37
CA GLY A 84 0.94 -18.71 5.13
C GLY A 84 1.65 -18.18 6.39
N PRO A 85 2.43 -19.05 7.05
CA PRO A 85 3.03 -18.73 8.34
C PRO A 85 4.13 -17.69 8.19
N TYR A 86 4.11 -16.66 9.04
CA TYR A 86 5.23 -15.73 9.16
C TYR A 86 6.46 -16.47 9.70
N THR A 87 7.53 -16.46 8.91
CA THR A 87 8.84 -16.97 9.32
C THR A 87 9.77 -15.80 9.52
N CYS A 88 10.18 -15.59 10.76
CA CYS A 88 11.07 -14.50 11.09
C CYS A 88 12.52 -14.82 10.73
N ALA A 89 13.23 -13.85 10.12
CA ALA A 89 14.65 -13.95 9.83
C ALA A 89 15.44 -13.02 10.76
N GLY A 90 16.44 -13.55 11.47
CA GLY A 90 17.28 -12.77 12.39
C GLY A 90 16.82 -12.83 13.86
N THR A 91 17.14 -11.79 14.63
CA THR A 91 16.76 -11.67 16.05
C THR A 91 15.38 -11.03 16.16
N CYS A 92 14.39 -11.86 16.44
CA CYS A 92 12.99 -11.45 16.47
C CYS A 92 12.47 -11.39 17.90
N GLU A 93 11.87 -10.27 18.24
CA GLU A 93 11.21 -10.04 19.52
C GLU A 93 9.70 -10.23 19.35
N ARG A 94 9.11 -11.09 20.18
CA ARG A 94 7.66 -11.26 20.21
C ARG A 94 7.03 -10.01 20.83
N ASP A 95 6.05 -9.42 20.15
CA ASP A 95 5.39 -8.19 20.58
C ASP A 95 3.87 -8.32 20.43
N GLY A 96 3.20 -8.80 21.48
CA GLY A 96 1.77 -9.16 21.41
C GLY A 96 1.52 -10.28 20.41
N ASP A 97 0.65 -10.04 19.43
CA ASP A 97 0.36 -11.00 18.36
C ASP A 97 1.31 -10.88 17.15
N GLY A 98 2.17 -9.87 17.16
CA GLY A 98 3.16 -9.63 16.11
C GLY A 98 4.60 -9.95 16.52
N TRP A 99 5.49 -9.57 15.62
CA TRP A 99 6.94 -9.69 15.79
C TRP A 99 7.61 -8.39 15.39
N TYR A 100 8.58 -7.96 16.18
CA TYR A 100 9.49 -6.89 15.85
C TYR A 100 10.88 -7.46 15.56
N THR A 101 11.53 -6.96 14.51
CA THR A 101 12.87 -7.40 14.12
C THR A 101 13.71 -6.21 13.75
N GLU A 102 14.98 -6.22 14.17
CA GLU A 102 16.01 -5.36 13.60
C GLU A 102 17.13 -6.22 13.02
N HIS A 103 17.51 -5.96 11.77
CA HIS A 103 18.56 -6.68 11.09
C HIS A 103 19.20 -5.81 10.00
N GLU A 104 20.54 -5.78 9.92
CA GLU A 104 21.28 -5.06 8.87
C GLU A 104 20.85 -3.60 8.66
N GLY A 105 20.58 -2.87 9.74
CA GLY A 105 20.15 -1.46 9.69
C GLY A 105 18.72 -1.27 9.20
N ARG A 106 17.94 -2.33 9.09
CA ARG A 106 16.49 -2.31 8.86
C ARG A 106 15.76 -2.67 10.14
N GLN A 107 14.55 -2.15 10.28
CA GLN A 107 13.56 -2.61 11.23
C GLN A 107 12.32 -3.11 10.50
N GLU A 108 11.65 -4.08 11.09
CA GLU A 108 10.42 -4.67 10.60
C GLU A 108 9.43 -4.84 11.75
N TYR A 109 8.15 -4.56 11.50
CA TYR A 109 7.07 -5.06 12.33
C TYR A 109 6.12 -5.92 11.50
N ALA A 110 5.91 -7.15 11.92
CA ALA A 110 5.00 -8.11 11.29
C ALA A 110 3.78 -8.38 12.18
N ALA A 111 2.59 -8.05 11.69
CA ALA A 111 1.32 -8.45 12.28
C ALA A 111 0.88 -9.79 11.66
N VAL A 112 0.83 -10.84 12.47
CA VAL A 112 0.50 -12.20 12.02
C VAL A 112 -1.00 -12.44 12.17
N ARG A 113 -1.63 -12.97 11.13
CA ARG A 113 -3.04 -13.37 11.10
C ARG A 113 -3.13 -14.89 10.85
N PRO A 114 -4.33 -15.51 10.96
CA PRO A 114 -4.45 -16.96 10.84
C PRO A 114 -3.93 -17.57 9.53
N ASP A 115 -4.08 -16.85 8.42
CA ASP A 115 -3.82 -17.35 7.06
C ASP A 115 -2.79 -16.51 6.27
N HIS A 116 -2.42 -15.33 6.77
CA HIS A 116 -1.46 -14.43 6.15
C HIS A 116 -0.80 -13.53 7.19
N TYR A 117 0.17 -12.71 6.77
CA TYR A 117 0.77 -11.69 7.62
C TYR A 117 0.91 -10.37 6.87
N VAL A 118 0.94 -9.26 7.60
CA VAL A 118 1.26 -7.92 7.09
C VAL A 118 2.57 -7.48 7.73
N ARG A 119 3.57 -7.09 6.94
CA ARG A 119 4.84 -6.57 7.45
C ARG A 119 5.12 -5.17 6.92
N LEU A 120 5.66 -4.32 7.80
CA LEU A 120 6.17 -2.98 7.48
C LEU A 120 7.67 -2.95 7.70
N ILE A 121 8.43 -2.54 6.68
CA ILE A 121 9.88 -2.59 6.65
C ILE A 121 10.43 -1.19 6.35
N CYS A 122 11.39 -0.72 7.14
CA CYS A 122 12.08 0.54 6.90
C CYS A 122 13.48 0.55 7.53
N PRO A 123 14.32 1.57 7.28
CA PRO A 123 15.56 1.75 8.03
C PRO A 123 15.32 1.83 9.54
N ALA A 124 16.23 1.24 10.32
CA ALA A 124 16.18 1.27 11.77
C ALA A 124 16.17 2.72 12.29
N GLY A 125 15.30 3.00 13.28
CA GLY A 125 15.10 4.33 13.83
C GLY A 125 14.35 5.34 12.94
N GLN A 126 13.98 4.99 11.70
CA GLN A 126 13.23 5.90 10.83
C GLN A 126 11.80 6.16 11.31
N VAL A 127 11.11 5.11 11.74
CA VAL A 127 9.77 5.15 12.31
C VAL A 127 9.85 4.53 13.70
N ASP A 128 9.13 5.10 14.66
CA ASP A 128 9.03 4.54 16.01
C ASP A 128 8.36 3.15 15.97
N ARG A 129 8.89 2.20 16.75
CA ARG A 129 8.37 0.82 16.81
C ARG A 129 6.88 0.76 17.15
N ALA A 130 6.39 1.60 18.07
CA ALA A 130 4.98 1.61 18.43
C ALA A 130 4.09 2.13 17.29
N VAL A 131 4.62 3.03 16.45
CA VAL A 131 3.93 3.49 15.24
C VAL A 131 3.87 2.38 14.20
N LEU A 132 4.97 1.66 13.95
CA LEU A 132 4.99 0.50 13.05
C LEU A 132 4.02 -0.60 13.53
N LYS A 133 4.05 -0.91 14.82
CA LYS A 133 3.12 -1.84 15.47
C LYS A 133 1.67 -1.47 15.19
N LYS A 134 1.30 -0.24 15.54
CA LYS A 134 -0.07 0.25 15.39
C LYS A 134 -0.52 0.21 13.94
N ALA A 135 0.34 0.60 13.00
CA ALA A 135 0.01 0.61 11.57
C ALA A 135 -0.18 -0.82 11.03
N ALA A 136 0.72 -1.75 11.35
CA ALA A 136 0.63 -3.14 10.89
C ALA A 136 -0.57 -3.89 11.49
N GLU A 137 -0.82 -3.73 12.80
CA GLU A 137 -1.99 -4.33 13.47
C GLU A 137 -3.31 -3.70 13.00
N GLY A 138 -3.29 -2.40 12.67
CA GLY A 138 -4.40 -1.65 12.10
C GLY A 138 -4.60 -1.83 10.60
N ALA A 139 -3.78 -2.65 9.93
CA ALA A 139 -3.92 -2.91 8.50
C ALA A 139 -5.32 -3.44 8.18
N ARG A 140 -5.92 -2.92 7.11
CA ARG A 140 -7.25 -3.29 6.65
C ARG A 140 -7.20 -3.72 5.17
N PRO A 141 -8.07 -4.65 4.74
CA PRO A 141 -8.26 -4.92 3.32
C PRO A 141 -8.56 -3.62 2.58
N ALA A 142 -7.96 -3.45 1.40
CA ALA A 142 -8.26 -2.34 0.54
C ALA A 142 -9.66 -2.51 -0.05
N VAL A 143 -10.40 -1.41 -0.12
CA VAL A 143 -11.64 -1.32 -0.88
C VAL A 143 -11.42 -0.32 -2.01
N GLY A 144 -12.01 -0.60 -3.16
CA GLY A 144 -12.00 0.32 -4.29
C GLY A 144 -12.85 1.54 -4.02
N ASP A 145 -12.43 2.68 -4.58
CA ASP A 145 -13.17 3.95 -4.51
C ASP A 145 -14.29 4.10 -5.56
N GLY A 146 -14.45 3.15 -6.50
CA GLY A 146 -15.32 3.35 -7.66
C GLY A 146 -15.57 2.13 -8.57
N THR A 147 -16.03 2.41 -9.80
CA THR A 147 -16.42 1.40 -10.80
C THR A 147 -15.20 0.68 -11.38
N PRO A 148 -15.24 -0.66 -11.57
CA PRO A 148 -14.15 -1.42 -12.19
C PRO A 148 -13.70 -0.83 -13.52
N ALA A 149 -12.37 -0.85 -13.75
CA ALA A 149 -11.83 -0.40 -15.02
C ALA A 149 -12.27 -1.37 -16.13
N PRO A 150 -12.74 -0.87 -17.29
CA PRO A 150 -12.99 -1.73 -18.44
C PRO A 150 -11.69 -2.42 -18.88
N PRO A 151 -11.75 -3.62 -19.46
CA PRO A 151 -10.57 -4.28 -19.99
C PRO A 151 -9.87 -3.37 -21.03
N PRO A 152 -8.53 -3.26 -21.03
CA PRO A 152 -7.84 -2.44 -22.00
C PRO A 152 -8.10 -2.99 -23.40
N SER A 153 -8.48 -2.11 -24.34
CA SER A 153 -8.48 -2.46 -25.76
C SER A 153 -7.04 -2.65 -26.23
N PRO A 154 -6.79 -3.54 -27.21
CA PRO A 154 -5.49 -3.61 -27.87
C PRO A 154 -5.03 -2.22 -28.31
N VAL A 155 -3.76 -1.88 -28.06
CA VAL A 155 -3.18 -0.63 -28.56
C VAL A 155 -3.02 -0.78 -30.08
N GLU A 156 -3.78 0.00 -30.84
CA GLU A 156 -3.59 0.08 -32.29
C GLU A 156 -2.27 0.79 -32.60
N ARG A 157 -1.33 0.05 -33.19
CA ARG A 157 -0.04 0.60 -33.64
C ARG A 157 -0.12 0.81 -35.15
N GLY A 158 -0.29 2.07 -35.57
CA GLY A 158 -0.51 2.44 -36.98
C GLY A 158 0.70 2.25 -37.89
N ASP A 159 1.85 1.86 -37.34
CA ASP A 159 3.08 1.52 -38.05
C ASP A 159 3.27 0.01 -38.23
N LEU A 160 2.35 -0.83 -37.73
CA LEU A 160 2.42 -2.28 -37.96
C LEU A 160 1.66 -2.67 -39.23
N PRO A 161 2.22 -3.59 -40.04
CA PRO A 161 1.49 -4.15 -41.17
C PRO A 161 0.33 -5.03 -40.69
N GLU A 162 -0.80 -4.99 -41.40
CA GLU A 162 -2.00 -5.81 -41.12
C GLU A 162 -1.71 -7.32 -41.23
N ASN A 163 -0.75 -7.68 -42.09
CA ASN A 163 -0.23 -9.03 -42.25
C ASN A 163 1.31 -8.96 -42.29
N GLY A 164 2.02 -9.72 -41.47
CA GLY A 164 3.49 -9.69 -41.44
C GLY A 164 4.06 -10.22 -40.13
N ASP A 165 5.37 -10.01 -39.92
CA ASP A 165 6.12 -10.41 -38.73
C ASP A 165 5.94 -9.45 -37.54
N GLY A 166 5.16 -8.37 -37.73
CA GLY A 166 4.97 -7.34 -36.71
C GLY A 166 6.14 -6.36 -36.60
N ALA A 167 7.01 -6.26 -37.60
CA ALA A 167 8.00 -5.20 -37.69
C ALA A 167 7.34 -3.86 -38.11
N PRO A 168 7.77 -2.71 -37.55
CA PRO A 168 7.33 -1.39 -38.02
C PRO A 168 7.60 -1.19 -39.52
N ILE A 169 6.66 -0.55 -40.20
CA ILE A 169 6.80 -0.16 -41.60
C ILE A 169 7.90 0.91 -41.68
N GLN A 170 9.07 0.52 -42.21
CA GLN A 170 10.12 1.47 -42.54
C GLN A 170 9.78 2.18 -43.85
N PRO A 171 9.63 3.52 -43.87
CA PRO A 171 9.48 4.24 -45.12
C PRO A 171 10.78 4.13 -45.92
N THR A 172 10.73 3.55 -47.12
CA THR A 172 11.86 3.53 -48.06
C THR A 172 12.02 4.91 -48.71
N GLY A 173 12.75 5.81 -48.06
CA GLY A 173 13.31 7.00 -48.70
C GLY A 173 14.56 6.64 -49.51
N PRO A 174 14.93 7.40 -50.56
CA PRO A 174 16.23 7.20 -51.21
C PRO A 174 17.32 7.48 -50.17
N GLY A 175 18.06 6.43 -49.79
CA GLY A 175 19.20 6.55 -48.89
C GLY A 175 20.23 7.49 -49.49
N GLY A 176 20.68 8.46 -48.68
CA GLY A 176 21.82 9.33 -48.98
C GLY A 176 23.11 8.79 -48.37
#